data_AF-A0A2H3CA47-F1
#
_entry.id   AF-A0A2H3CA47-F1
#
_cell.length_a   1.000
_cell.length_b   1.000
_cell.length_c   1.000
_cell.angle_alpha   90.00
_cell.angle_beta   90.00
_cell.angle_gamma   90.00
#
_symmetry.space_group_name_H-M   'P 1'
#
loop_
_entity.id
_entity.type
_entity.pdbx_description
1 polymer ?
#
loop_
_entity_poly.entity_id
_entity_poly.type
_entity_poly.pdbx_seq_one_letter_code
_entity_poly.pdbx_strand_id
1 'polypeptide(L)'
;MSKLSFSLAKTKKPAESAPSLKRPAAFASLDDDQPVDAAPTSSADKNTAANKKLLAQNVLTSKAMKKRMDAEKKVDASVYEYDEIWDKMQEAKQKQKEAKEIDSAQRKPKYIHGLLQSAATRKLDHLRAEEKMMQHEREAEGDEFKDKESFVTQAYKDQMAEVRRAEEEEKRRDELLKKQGGATTGMAHFYRKLLEDSEQNHEATVAATQKPTIGPQPNLTITKPPDFTPVSDLELARIARQQGKEVELNDDNQIVDKRELLAAGLNLSGPNTRKLGRSTLGKLKDGQTEAVQSHRAVGTSASRREINERRAREIQTQLEEEQARLALEKWRAEEEARERVIARRNNESDVQSARERYLARKRQKLEHSENIDTELS
;
A
#
# COMPACT_ATOMS: atom_id res chain seq x y z
N MET A 1 13.60 -34.70 -32.86
CA MET A 1 13.45 -35.23 -31.48
C MET A 1 14.65 -34.82 -30.66
N SER A 2 14.60 -33.63 -30.07
CA SER A 2 15.70 -33.01 -29.31
C SER A 2 15.50 -33.33 -27.83
N LYS A 3 16.36 -34.19 -27.28
CA LYS A 3 16.33 -34.60 -25.86
C LYS A 3 16.91 -33.48 -25.00
N LEU A 4 16.05 -32.75 -24.28
CA LEU A 4 16.44 -31.81 -23.24
C LEU A 4 16.73 -32.58 -21.95
N SER A 5 18.00 -32.60 -21.53
CA SER A 5 18.47 -33.15 -20.26
C SER A 5 18.39 -32.07 -19.17
N PHE A 6 17.52 -32.27 -18.17
CA PHE A 6 17.51 -31.48 -16.94
C PHE A 6 18.59 -31.99 -15.99
N SER A 7 19.57 -31.14 -15.66
CA SER A 7 20.53 -31.40 -14.58
C SER A 7 19.89 -31.03 -13.23
N LEU A 8 19.64 -32.04 -12.41
CA LEU A 8 19.14 -31.88 -11.05
C LEU A 8 20.25 -31.31 -10.15
N ALA A 9 19.98 -30.18 -9.51
CA ALA A 9 20.90 -29.48 -8.63
C ALA A 9 21.36 -30.36 -7.45
N LYS A 10 22.67 -30.42 -7.25
CA LYS A 10 23.34 -31.20 -6.21
C LYS A 10 23.03 -30.61 -4.83
N THR A 11 22.51 -31.44 -3.94
CA THR A 11 22.24 -31.13 -2.53
C THR A 11 23.53 -30.71 -1.81
N LYS A 12 23.50 -29.56 -1.13
CA LYS A 12 24.58 -29.05 -0.26
C LYS A 12 24.88 -30.05 0.87
N LYS A 13 26.16 -30.32 1.10
CA LYS A 13 26.66 -31.01 2.31
C LYS A 13 26.27 -30.19 3.57
N PRO A 14 25.92 -30.83 4.69
CA PRO A 14 25.78 -30.13 5.96
C PRO A 14 27.15 -29.63 6.43
N ALA A 15 27.19 -28.41 6.95
CA ALA A 15 28.38 -27.78 7.50
C ALA A 15 28.87 -28.55 8.73
N GLU A 16 30.17 -28.85 8.77
CA GLU A 16 30.87 -29.38 9.93
C GLU A 16 30.71 -28.41 11.12
N SER A 17 30.41 -28.97 12.29
CA SER A 17 30.28 -28.24 13.55
C SER A 17 31.58 -27.51 13.89
N ALA A 18 31.51 -26.19 14.06
CA ALA A 18 32.64 -25.39 14.52
C ALA A 18 33.11 -25.86 15.93
N PRO A 19 34.42 -25.83 16.22
CA PRO A 19 34.92 -26.21 17.54
C PRO A 19 34.39 -25.24 18.61
N SER A 20 33.80 -25.78 19.67
CA SER A 20 33.25 -24.98 20.77
C SER A 20 34.37 -24.19 21.46
N LEU A 21 34.28 -22.87 21.41
CA LEU A 21 35.12 -21.96 22.19
C LEU A 21 34.90 -22.22 23.68
N LYS A 22 35.92 -22.73 24.38
CA LYS A 22 35.85 -22.91 25.84
C LYS A 22 35.67 -21.53 26.50
N ARG A 23 34.54 -21.35 27.20
CA ARG A 23 34.30 -20.15 28.02
C ARG A 23 35.32 -20.10 29.17
N PRO A 24 35.88 -18.92 29.51
CA PRO A 24 36.77 -18.79 30.65
C PRO A 24 36.01 -19.10 31.95
N ALA A 25 36.69 -19.79 32.87
CA ALA A 25 36.12 -20.31 34.13
C ALA A 25 35.42 -19.26 35.00
N ALA A 26 35.67 -17.96 34.78
CA ALA A 26 35.04 -16.86 35.50
C ALA A 26 33.53 -16.70 35.25
N PHE A 27 32.98 -17.29 34.17
CA PHE A 27 31.54 -17.19 33.84
C PHE A 27 30.77 -18.51 33.97
N ALA A 28 31.42 -19.60 34.37
CA ALA A 28 30.79 -20.91 34.49
C ALA A 28 30.07 -21.14 35.83
N SER A 29 30.18 -20.22 36.80
CA SER A 29 29.61 -20.42 38.16
C SER A 29 28.26 -19.71 38.39
N LEU A 30 27.63 -19.17 37.35
CA LEU A 30 26.40 -18.36 37.50
C LEU A 30 25.17 -18.98 36.83
N ASP A 31 25.31 -20.14 36.17
CA ASP A 31 24.27 -20.75 35.32
C ASP A 31 23.94 -22.20 35.72
N ASP A 32 24.32 -22.62 36.93
CA ASP A 32 24.00 -23.95 37.46
C ASP A 32 23.21 -23.82 38.77
N ASP A 33 21.89 -23.65 38.62
CA ASP A 33 20.90 -23.75 39.70
C ASP A 33 20.70 -25.22 40.10
N GLN A 34 21.76 -25.85 40.62
CA GLN A 34 21.70 -27.14 41.31
C GLN A 34 22.09 -26.97 42.79
N PRO A 35 21.25 -27.39 43.74
CA PRO A 35 21.60 -27.33 45.15
C PRO A 35 22.65 -28.41 45.42
N VAL A 36 23.92 -28.02 45.51
CA VAL A 36 24.98 -28.94 45.94
C VAL A 36 24.81 -29.23 47.44
N ASP A 37 24.21 -30.38 47.74
CA ASP A 37 24.21 -30.97 49.07
C ASP A 37 25.65 -31.11 49.57
N ALA A 38 25.97 -30.33 50.60
CA ALA A 38 27.26 -30.35 51.26
C ALA A 38 27.42 -31.65 52.06
N ALA A 39 28.08 -32.65 51.47
CA ALA A 39 28.58 -33.81 52.21
C ALA A 39 29.67 -33.37 53.22
N PRO A 40 29.60 -33.80 54.49
CA PRO A 40 30.59 -33.42 55.50
C PRO A 40 31.80 -34.36 55.42
N THR A 41 32.82 -33.99 54.65
CA THR A 41 34.11 -34.69 54.75
C THR A 41 34.91 -34.13 55.93
N SER A 42 35.12 -35.00 56.90
CA SER A 42 35.89 -34.80 58.11
C SER A 42 37.40 -34.77 57.81
N SER A 43 38.00 -33.59 57.85
CA SER A 43 39.38 -33.43 58.31
C SER A 43 39.50 -32.11 59.05
N ALA A 44 39.96 -32.20 60.30
CA ALA A 44 40.09 -31.09 61.22
C ALA A 44 41.28 -30.20 60.82
N ASP A 45 41.09 -29.36 59.80
CA ASP A 45 42.05 -28.32 59.45
C ASP A 45 41.54 -26.95 59.88
N LYS A 46 42.32 -26.29 60.75
CA LYS A 46 42.07 -24.96 61.33
C LYS A 46 41.94 -23.83 60.29
N ASN A 47 42.10 -24.13 59.00
CA ASN A 47 42.01 -23.19 57.87
C ASN A 47 40.63 -23.20 57.17
N THR A 48 39.72 -24.11 57.52
CA THR A 48 38.34 -24.13 56.98
C THR A 48 37.50 -22.93 57.44
N ALA A 49 37.78 -22.39 58.63
CA ALA A 49 37.15 -21.17 59.14
C ALA A 49 37.59 -19.91 58.36
N ALA A 50 38.86 -19.86 57.92
CA ALA A 50 39.37 -18.75 57.13
C ALA A 50 38.75 -18.71 55.73
N ASN A 51 38.61 -19.87 55.08
CA ASN A 51 37.94 -19.99 53.78
C ASN A 51 36.44 -19.66 53.87
N LYS A 52 35.74 -20.08 54.94
CA LYS A 52 34.34 -19.66 55.18
C LYS A 52 34.20 -18.15 55.40
N LYS A 53 35.16 -17.50 56.06
CA LYS A 53 35.14 -16.05 56.31
C LYS A 53 35.40 -15.24 55.03
N LEU A 54 36.28 -15.73 54.15
CA LEU A 54 36.53 -15.14 52.83
C LEU A 54 35.36 -15.35 51.86
N LEU A 55 34.71 -16.53 51.89
CA LEU A 55 33.49 -16.78 51.11
C LEU A 55 32.32 -15.91 51.59
N ALA A 56 32.13 -15.77 52.91
CA ALA A 56 31.11 -14.89 53.48
C ALA A 56 31.38 -13.41 53.13
N GLN A 57 32.65 -13.00 53.05
CA GLN A 57 33.02 -11.65 52.63
C GLN A 57 32.74 -11.40 51.14
N ASN A 58 32.82 -12.42 50.28
CA ASN A 58 32.45 -12.34 48.86
C ASN A 58 30.92 -12.35 48.64
N VAL A 59 30.15 -12.93 49.56
CA VAL A 59 28.66 -12.92 49.53
C VAL A 59 28.06 -11.63 50.15
N LEU A 60 28.83 -10.92 50.97
CA LEU A 60 28.48 -9.56 51.41
C LEU A 60 28.75 -8.58 50.27
N THR A 61 27.94 -8.63 49.23
CA THR A 61 27.82 -7.56 48.23
C THR A 61 27.90 -6.23 48.96
N SER A 62 28.94 -5.43 48.69
CA SER A 62 29.23 -4.24 49.49
C SER A 62 27.97 -3.38 49.61
N LYS A 63 27.77 -2.70 50.74
CA LYS A 63 26.62 -1.79 50.91
C LYS A 63 26.48 -0.80 49.74
N ALA A 64 27.61 -0.48 49.08
CA ALA A 64 27.65 0.30 47.85
C ALA A 64 27.04 -0.44 46.64
N MET A 65 27.34 -1.73 46.43
CA MET A 65 26.68 -2.54 45.40
C MET A 65 25.18 -2.71 45.65
N LYS A 66 24.75 -2.95 46.89
CA LYS A 66 23.30 -3.02 47.21
C LYS A 66 22.61 -1.69 46.90
N LYS A 67 23.21 -0.56 47.30
CA LYS A 67 22.69 0.78 46.95
C LYS A 67 22.62 1.03 45.44
N ARG A 68 23.57 0.52 44.66
CA ARG A 68 23.55 0.61 43.19
C ARG A 68 22.43 -0.23 42.60
N MET A 69 22.29 -1.49 43.03
CA MET A 69 21.18 -2.36 42.62
C MET A 69 19.81 -1.79 43.03
N ASP A 70 19.69 -1.20 44.22
CA ASP A 70 18.47 -0.57 44.69
C ASP A 70 18.16 0.73 43.95
N ALA A 71 19.19 1.46 43.48
CA ALA A 71 19.02 2.62 42.61
C ALA A 71 18.61 2.21 41.19
N GLU A 72 19.16 1.10 40.69
CA GLU A 72 18.86 0.53 39.38
C GLU A 72 17.46 -0.10 39.34
N LYS A 73 17.02 -0.76 40.42
CA LYS A 73 15.64 -1.23 40.60
C LYS A 73 14.61 -0.10 40.77
N LYS A 74 15.04 1.13 41.08
CA LYS A 74 14.19 2.32 41.11
C LYS A 74 14.03 2.98 39.74
N VAL A 75 14.79 2.54 38.75
CA VAL A 75 14.55 2.92 37.35
C VAL A 75 13.22 2.28 36.93
N ASP A 76 12.43 3.02 36.16
CA ASP A 76 11.11 2.58 35.70
C ASP A 76 11.18 1.18 35.06
N ALA A 77 10.31 0.28 35.51
CA ALA A 77 10.26 -1.10 35.01
C ALA A 77 9.99 -1.16 33.50
N SER A 78 9.41 -0.10 32.93
CA SER A 78 9.20 0.05 31.49
C SER A 78 10.49 0.06 30.65
N VAL A 79 11.65 0.35 31.26
CA VAL A 79 12.94 0.45 30.55
C VAL A 79 13.37 -0.88 29.92
N TYR A 80 12.94 -2.01 30.48
CA TYR A 80 13.29 -3.35 29.98
C TYR A 80 12.20 -3.97 29.09
N GLU A 81 11.09 -3.28 28.83
CA GLU A 81 9.94 -3.81 28.09
C GLU A 81 10.07 -3.72 26.55
N TYR A 82 11.27 -3.48 26.03
CA TYR A 82 11.50 -3.33 24.59
C TYR A 82 11.04 -4.55 23.78
N ASP A 83 11.35 -5.75 24.27
CA ASP A 83 10.99 -7.01 23.59
C ASP A 83 9.47 -7.22 23.58
N GLU A 84 8.80 -6.98 24.71
CA GLU A 84 7.34 -7.10 24.82
C GLU A 84 6.60 -6.11 23.91
N ILE A 85 7.09 -4.87 23.79
CA ILE A 85 6.52 -3.84 22.91
C ILE A 85 6.74 -4.22 21.44
N TRP A 86 7.94 -4.73 21.11
CA TRP A 86 8.27 -5.18 19.78
C TRP A 86 7.40 -6.36 19.35
N ASP A 87 7.25 -7.37 20.21
CA ASP A 87 6.40 -8.54 19.95
C ASP A 87 4.95 -8.13 19.73
N LYS A 88 4.39 -7.25 20.58
CA LYS A 88 3.03 -6.71 20.37
C LYS A 88 2.89 -5.94 19.06
N MET A 89 3.91 -5.18 18.65
CA MET A 89 3.90 -4.49 17.37
C MET A 89 3.92 -5.48 16.19
N GLN A 90 4.68 -6.57 16.30
CA GLN A 90 4.72 -7.61 15.27
C GLN A 90 3.40 -8.38 15.20
N GLU A 91 2.80 -8.72 16.34
CA GLU A 91 1.48 -9.34 16.40
C GLU A 91 0.40 -8.44 15.78
N ALA A 92 0.41 -7.15 16.07
CA ALA A 92 -0.53 -6.19 15.48
C ALA A 92 -0.38 -6.13 13.94
N LYS A 93 0.87 -6.13 13.44
CA LYS A 93 1.15 -6.20 12.00
C LYS A 93 0.68 -7.51 11.37
N GLN A 94 0.83 -8.64 12.06
CA GLN A 94 0.35 -9.94 11.58
C GLN A 94 -1.18 -9.96 11.48
N LYS A 95 -1.88 -9.51 12.52
CA LYS A 95 -3.36 -9.38 12.51
C LYS A 95 -3.85 -8.49 11.37
N GLN A 96 -3.16 -7.38 11.08
CA GLN A 96 -3.49 -6.53 9.94
C GLN A 96 -3.29 -7.23 8.58
N LYS A 97 -2.26 -8.07 8.45
CA LYS A 97 -2.04 -8.86 7.23
C LYS A 97 -3.13 -9.92 7.06
N GLU A 98 -3.46 -10.65 8.12
CA GLU A 98 -4.53 -11.65 8.12
C GLU A 98 -5.87 -11.00 7.75
N ALA A 99 -6.19 -9.84 8.31
CA ALA A 99 -7.40 -9.08 7.95
C ALA A 99 -7.42 -8.71 6.46
N LYS A 100 -6.28 -8.28 5.89
CA LYS A 100 -6.15 -7.98 4.45
C LYS A 100 -6.27 -9.23 3.59
N GLU A 101 -5.77 -10.37 4.04
CA GLU A 101 -5.90 -11.65 3.33
C GLU A 101 -7.35 -12.14 3.33
N ILE A 102 -8.04 -12.06 4.47
CA ILE A 102 -9.46 -12.41 4.59
C ILE A 102 -10.31 -11.51 3.67
N ASP A 103 -10.06 -10.20 3.68
CA ASP A 103 -10.74 -9.26 2.78
C ASP A 103 -10.39 -9.56 1.30
N SER A 104 -9.14 -9.89 0.99
CA SER A 104 -8.74 -10.28 -0.37
C SER A 104 -9.44 -11.56 -0.85
N ALA A 105 -9.66 -12.53 0.05
CA ALA A 105 -10.36 -13.78 -0.26
C ALA A 105 -11.87 -13.57 -0.45
N GLN A 106 -12.47 -12.62 0.28
CA GLN A 106 -13.90 -12.27 0.15
C GLN A 106 -14.17 -11.35 -1.05
N ARG A 107 -13.17 -10.61 -1.53
CA ARG A 107 -13.32 -9.68 -2.65
C ARG A 107 -13.68 -10.41 -3.94
N LYS A 108 -14.83 -10.03 -4.50
CA LYS A 108 -15.28 -10.48 -5.82
C LYS A 108 -14.31 -10.00 -6.91
N PRO A 109 -14.20 -10.76 -8.02
CA PRO A 109 -13.39 -10.35 -9.18
C PRO A 109 -13.78 -8.97 -9.69
N LYS A 110 -12.77 -8.11 -9.89
CA LYS A 110 -12.92 -6.68 -10.20
C LYS A 110 -13.81 -6.38 -11.42
N TYR A 111 -13.78 -7.23 -12.44
CA TYR A 111 -14.40 -6.95 -13.73
C TYR A 111 -15.67 -7.77 -14.02
N ILE A 112 -15.81 -8.96 -13.44
CA ILE A 112 -16.93 -9.87 -13.78
C ILE A 112 -18.26 -9.27 -13.34
N HIS A 113 -18.31 -8.65 -12.16
CA HIS A 113 -19.54 -8.04 -11.68
C HIS A 113 -20.01 -6.89 -12.58
N GLY A 114 -19.09 -6.00 -12.99
CA GLY A 114 -19.42 -4.91 -13.90
C GLY A 114 -19.84 -5.40 -15.29
N LEU A 115 -19.22 -6.48 -15.79
CA LEU A 115 -19.63 -7.10 -17.05
C LEU A 115 -21.05 -7.66 -16.96
N LEU A 116 -21.36 -8.41 -15.90
CA LEU A 116 -22.70 -8.98 -15.67
C LEU A 116 -23.75 -7.88 -15.50
N GLN A 117 -23.45 -6.81 -14.76
CA GLN A 117 -24.33 -5.65 -14.64
C GLN A 117 -24.57 -5.00 -16.00
N SER A 118 -23.53 -4.75 -16.79
CA SER A 118 -23.67 -4.16 -18.13
C SER A 118 -24.45 -5.06 -19.09
N ALA A 119 -24.34 -6.39 -18.94
CA ALA A 119 -25.13 -7.33 -19.73
C ALA A 119 -26.60 -7.29 -19.31
N ALA A 120 -26.89 -7.19 -18.00
CA ALA A 120 -28.24 -7.05 -17.49
C ALA A 120 -28.88 -5.72 -17.93
N THR A 121 -28.16 -4.59 -17.86
CA THR A 121 -28.69 -3.30 -18.33
C THR A 121 -29.01 -3.33 -19.82
N ARG A 122 -28.11 -3.88 -20.65
CA ARG A 122 -28.37 -4.03 -22.09
C ARG A 122 -29.60 -4.89 -22.39
N LYS A 123 -29.83 -5.95 -21.61
CA LYS A 123 -31.04 -6.78 -21.75
C LYS A 123 -32.31 -6.00 -21.41
N LEU A 124 -32.29 -5.22 -20.31
CA LEU A 124 -33.40 -4.36 -19.95
C LEU A 124 -33.64 -3.26 -20.99
N ASP A 125 -32.58 -2.64 -21.51
CA ASP A 125 -32.67 -1.62 -22.55
C ASP A 125 -33.23 -2.18 -23.86
N HIS A 126 -32.87 -3.42 -24.22
CA HIS A 126 -33.45 -4.12 -25.37
C HIS A 126 -34.96 -4.33 -25.21
N LEU A 127 -35.40 -4.86 -24.05
CA LEU A 127 -36.82 -5.05 -23.76
C LEU A 127 -37.59 -3.73 -23.79
N ARG A 128 -37.01 -2.65 -23.27
CA ARG A 128 -37.58 -1.30 -23.33
C ARG A 128 -37.69 -0.78 -24.76
N ALA A 129 -36.68 -1.03 -25.59
CA ALA A 129 -36.69 -0.62 -26.98
C ALA A 129 -37.78 -1.36 -27.78
N GLU A 130 -37.91 -2.67 -27.57
CA GLU A 130 -38.98 -3.48 -28.17
C GLU A 130 -40.38 -3.01 -27.72
N GLU A 131 -40.55 -2.68 -26.43
CA GLU A 131 -41.83 -2.14 -25.93
C GLU A 131 -42.18 -0.81 -26.60
N LYS A 132 -41.23 0.14 -26.63
CA LYS A 132 -41.45 1.44 -27.27
C LYS A 132 -41.70 1.30 -28.77
N MET A 133 -41.04 0.36 -29.43
CA MET A 133 -41.28 0.05 -30.83
C MET A 133 -42.72 -0.46 -31.03
N MET A 134 -43.16 -1.43 -30.23
CA MET A 134 -44.55 -1.93 -30.30
C MET A 134 -45.60 -0.86 -29.98
N GLN A 135 -45.31 0.04 -29.04
CA GLN A 135 -46.21 1.16 -28.74
C GLN A 135 -46.29 2.13 -29.93
N HIS A 136 -45.15 2.47 -30.53
CA HIS A 136 -45.10 3.32 -31.71
C HIS A 136 -45.82 2.68 -32.91
N GLU A 137 -45.69 1.37 -33.11
CA GLU A 137 -46.44 0.63 -34.14
C GLU A 137 -47.95 0.72 -33.90
N ARG A 138 -48.42 0.54 -32.67
CA ARG A 138 -49.85 0.68 -32.33
C ARG A 138 -50.36 2.11 -32.51
N GLU A 139 -49.57 3.11 -32.15
CA GLU A 139 -49.92 4.52 -32.37
C GLU A 139 -49.99 4.85 -33.87
N ALA A 140 -49.11 4.26 -34.68
CA ALA A 140 -49.12 4.40 -36.13
C ALA A 140 -50.32 3.69 -36.80
N GLU A 141 -50.73 2.52 -36.29
CA GLU A 141 -51.97 1.82 -36.69
C GLU A 141 -53.24 2.58 -36.26
N GLY A 142 -53.13 3.45 -35.26
CA GLY A 142 -54.13 4.44 -34.87
C GLY A 142 -55.51 3.83 -34.60
N ASP A 143 -56.46 4.10 -35.49
CA ASP A 143 -57.87 3.75 -35.32
C ASP A 143 -58.26 2.46 -36.07
N GLU A 144 -57.36 1.89 -36.88
CA GLU A 144 -57.64 0.76 -37.77
C GLU A 144 -57.99 -0.54 -37.02
N PHE A 145 -57.63 -0.61 -35.73
CA PHE A 145 -57.85 -1.79 -34.87
C PHE A 145 -58.58 -1.47 -33.57
N LYS A 146 -59.16 -0.26 -33.41
CA LYS A 146 -59.93 0.11 -32.21
C LYS A 146 -61.20 -0.72 -32.01
N ASP A 147 -61.84 -1.13 -33.11
CA ASP A 147 -63.06 -1.95 -33.08
C ASP A 147 -62.78 -3.45 -32.89
N LYS A 148 -61.50 -3.87 -32.86
CA LYS A 148 -61.09 -5.27 -32.69
C LYS A 148 -60.65 -5.52 -31.25
N GLU A 149 -60.95 -6.72 -30.75
CA GLU A 149 -60.57 -7.11 -29.39
C GLU A 149 -59.04 -7.22 -29.25
N SER A 150 -58.48 -6.67 -28.17
CA SER A 150 -57.05 -6.75 -27.86
C SER A 150 -56.77 -7.89 -26.88
N PHE A 151 -56.01 -8.89 -27.34
CA PHE A 151 -55.63 -10.04 -26.51
C PHE A 151 -54.21 -9.87 -25.99
N VAL A 152 -54.08 -9.62 -24.70
CA VAL A 152 -52.78 -9.54 -24.02
C VAL A 152 -52.56 -10.78 -23.16
N THR A 153 -51.50 -11.53 -23.44
CA THR A 153 -51.13 -12.72 -22.66
C THR A 153 -50.67 -12.33 -21.26
N GLN A 154 -50.88 -13.21 -20.27
CA GLN A 154 -50.41 -12.97 -18.89
C GLN A 154 -48.90 -12.70 -18.83
N ALA A 155 -48.11 -13.46 -19.61
CA ALA A 155 -46.66 -13.29 -19.70
C ALA A 155 -46.25 -11.88 -20.16
N TYR A 156 -46.98 -11.27 -21.10
CA TYR A 156 -46.70 -9.90 -21.53
C TYR A 156 -47.02 -8.89 -20.43
N LYS A 157 -48.13 -9.08 -19.70
CA LYS A 157 -48.46 -8.21 -18.55
C LYS A 157 -47.38 -8.28 -17.46
N ASP A 158 -46.85 -9.47 -17.21
CA ASP A 158 -45.79 -9.70 -16.23
C ASP A 158 -44.48 -9.06 -16.69
N GLN A 159 -44.10 -9.20 -17.97
CA GLN A 159 -42.93 -8.52 -18.55
C GLN A 159 -43.05 -6.99 -18.43
N MET A 160 -44.22 -6.42 -18.69
CA MET A 160 -44.45 -4.97 -18.54
C MET A 160 -44.38 -4.50 -17.10
N ALA A 161 -44.87 -5.30 -16.16
CA ALA A 161 -44.73 -5.01 -14.74
C ALA A 161 -43.26 -5.09 -14.29
N GLU A 162 -42.49 -6.05 -14.81
CA GLU A 162 -41.07 -6.23 -14.50
C GLU A 162 -40.22 -5.07 -15.02
N VAL A 163 -40.42 -4.65 -16.28
CA VAL A 163 -39.71 -3.49 -16.86
C VAL A 163 -40.01 -2.21 -16.08
N ARG A 164 -41.28 -1.94 -15.76
CA ARG A 164 -41.66 -0.76 -14.96
C ARG A 164 -41.05 -0.77 -13.56
N ARG A 165 -41.05 -1.92 -12.89
CA ARG A 165 -40.40 -2.06 -11.57
C ARG A 165 -38.90 -1.81 -11.65
N ALA A 166 -38.23 -2.36 -12.67
CA ALA A 166 -36.80 -2.17 -12.87
C ALA A 166 -36.45 -0.69 -13.17
N GLU A 167 -37.30 0.02 -13.92
CA GLU A 167 -37.13 1.45 -14.18
C GLU A 167 -37.31 2.31 -12.93
N GLU A 168 -38.33 2.03 -12.11
CA GLU A 168 -38.51 2.75 -10.85
C GLU A 168 -37.34 2.52 -9.88
N GLU A 169 -36.82 1.29 -9.81
CA GLU A 169 -35.69 0.96 -8.95
C GLU A 169 -34.40 1.63 -9.45
N GLU A 170 -34.14 1.63 -10.76
CA GLU A 170 -32.99 2.32 -11.36
C GLU A 170 -33.08 3.82 -11.12
N LYS A 171 -34.25 4.43 -11.34
CA LYS A 171 -34.49 5.85 -11.08
C LYS A 171 -34.30 6.21 -9.61
N ARG A 172 -34.81 5.39 -8.67
CA ARG A 172 -34.58 5.59 -7.23
C ARG A 172 -33.10 5.48 -6.87
N ARG A 173 -32.39 4.51 -7.45
CA ARG A 173 -30.95 4.35 -7.24
C ARG A 173 -30.18 5.56 -7.74
N ASP A 174 -30.51 6.05 -8.93
CA ASP A 174 -29.89 7.22 -9.53
C ASP A 174 -30.15 8.50 -8.73
N GLU A 175 -31.38 8.68 -8.22
CA GLU A 175 -31.70 9.78 -7.32
C GLU A 175 -30.91 9.70 -6.01
N LEU A 176 -30.75 8.50 -5.43
CA LEU A 176 -29.93 8.29 -4.23
C LEU A 176 -28.46 8.57 -4.51
N LEU A 177 -27.92 8.13 -5.65
CA LEU A 177 -26.54 8.40 -6.05
C LEU A 177 -26.29 9.89 -6.28
N LYS A 178 -27.24 10.60 -6.90
CA LYS A 178 -27.20 12.07 -7.05
C LYS A 178 -27.25 12.78 -5.71
N LYS A 179 -28.12 12.33 -4.78
CA LYS A 179 -28.25 12.89 -3.43
C LYS A 179 -27.05 12.62 -2.53
N GLN A 180 -26.41 11.46 -2.69
CA GLN A 180 -25.20 11.11 -1.92
C GLN A 180 -23.98 11.93 -2.33
N GLY A 181 -24.07 12.74 -3.39
CA GLY A 181 -23.05 13.73 -3.74
C GLY A 181 -21.74 13.05 -4.11
N GLY A 182 -21.46 12.95 -5.42
CA GLY A 182 -20.30 12.24 -5.96
C GLY A 182 -19.02 12.48 -5.16
N ALA A 183 -18.69 11.53 -4.28
CA ALA A 183 -17.40 11.48 -3.61
C ALA A 183 -16.37 11.46 -4.73
N THR A 184 -15.58 12.53 -4.76
CA THR A 184 -14.68 12.89 -5.85
C THR A 184 -13.80 11.70 -6.20
N THR A 185 -14.15 11.00 -7.29
CA THR A 185 -13.43 9.83 -7.79
C THR A 185 -12.17 10.33 -8.53
N GLY A 186 -11.26 10.92 -7.77
CA GLY A 186 -10.03 11.53 -8.26
C GLY A 186 -8.83 11.08 -7.45
N MET A 187 -7.63 11.42 -7.94
CA MET A 187 -6.36 11.05 -7.30
C MET A 187 -6.27 11.56 -5.85
N ALA A 188 -6.85 12.74 -5.55
CA ALA A 188 -6.91 13.27 -4.20
C ALA A 188 -7.65 12.35 -3.21
N HIS A 189 -8.74 11.71 -3.64
CA HIS A 189 -9.46 10.73 -2.81
C HIS A 189 -8.64 9.47 -2.58
N PHE A 190 -7.94 9.00 -3.61
CA PHE A 190 -7.02 7.86 -3.49
C PHE A 190 -5.91 8.16 -2.48
N TYR A 191 -5.25 9.32 -2.59
CA TYR A 191 -4.21 9.72 -1.64
C TYR A 191 -4.77 9.89 -0.22
N ARG A 192 -5.94 10.52 -0.07
CA ARG A 192 -6.61 10.63 1.24
C ARG A 192 -6.85 9.26 1.85
N LYS A 193 -7.43 8.33 1.10
CA LYS A 193 -7.70 6.97 1.56
C LYS A 193 -6.41 6.22 1.92
N LEU A 194 -5.36 6.36 1.11
CA LEU A 194 -4.07 5.73 1.40
C LEU A 194 -3.46 6.27 2.71
N LEU A 195 -3.56 7.59 2.93
CA LEU A 195 -3.10 8.22 4.17
C LEU A 195 -3.95 7.76 5.36
N GLU A 196 -5.27 7.74 5.23
CA GLU A 196 -6.19 7.27 6.28
C GLU A 196 -5.94 5.79 6.62
N ASP A 197 -5.79 4.91 5.62
CA ASP A 197 -5.42 3.51 5.83
C ASP A 197 -4.05 3.40 6.54
N SER A 198 -3.09 4.28 6.21
CA SER A 198 -1.76 4.28 6.86
C SER A 198 -1.82 4.77 8.31
N GLU A 199 -2.64 5.79 8.59
CA GLU A 199 -2.88 6.33 9.93
C GLU A 199 -3.59 5.30 10.80
N GLN A 200 -4.63 4.64 10.30
CA GLN A 200 -5.33 3.56 11.02
C GLN A 200 -4.39 2.39 11.34
N ASN A 201 -3.55 1.98 10.39
CA ASN A 201 -2.57 0.93 10.64
C ASN A 201 -1.56 1.35 11.72
N HIS A 202 -1.13 2.61 11.71
CA HIS A 202 -0.22 3.15 12.71
C HIS A 202 -0.89 3.26 14.09
N GLU A 203 -2.09 3.83 14.16
CA GLU A 203 -2.87 3.96 15.39
C GLU A 203 -3.11 2.59 16.04
N ALA A 204 -3.50 1.57 15.26
CA ALA A 204 -3.65 0.21 15.76
C ALA A 204 -2.34 -0.37 16.31
N THR A 205 -1.19 -0.10 15.68
CA THR A 205 0.11 -0.53 16.23
C THR A 205 0.47 0.22 17.51
N VAL A 206 0.20 1.52 17.59
CA VAL A 206 0.47 2.34 18.78
C VAL A 206 -0.44 1.90 19.93
N ALA A 207 -1.74 1.74 19.68
CA ALA A 207 -2.70 1.25 20.67
C ALA A 207 -2.33 -0.14 21.21
N ALA A 208 -1.82 -1.05 20.37
CA ALA A 208 -1.34 -2.36 20.80
C ALA A 208 -0.10 -2.28 21.72
N THR A 209 0.75 -1.27 21.53
CA THR A 209 1.94 -1.03 22.36
C THR A 209 1.65 -0.25 23.64
N GLN A 210 0.59 0.56 23.68
CA GLN A 210 0.20 1.31 24.87
C GLN A 210 -0.45 0.39 25.90
N LYS A 211 0.30 0.04 26.96
CA LYS A 211 -0.29 -0.52 28.18
C LYS A 211 -1.08 0.60 28.89
N PRO A 212 -2.27 0.32 29.46
CA PRO A 212 -2.95 1.29 30.30
C PRO A 212 -2.11 1.55 31.55
N THR A 213 -1.44 2.70 31.61
CA THR A 213 -0.71 3.12 32.81
C THR A 213 -1.72 3.53 33.87
N ILE A 214 -2.04 2.60 34.78
CA ILE A 214 -2.74 2.90 36.03
C ILE A 214 -1.73 3.56 36.97
N GLY A 215 -1.68 4.90 36.94
CA GLY A 215 -0.89 5.71 37.85
C GLY A 215 -0.62 7.11 37.31
N PRO A 216 -0.53 8.15 38.17
CA PRO A 216 -0.24 9.51 37.73
C PRO A 216 1.26 9.61 37.41
N GLN A 217 1.61 9.64 36.13
CA GLN A 217 2.95 10.04 35.69
C GLN A 217 2.98 11.55 35.44
N PRO A 218 4.10 12.24 35.72
CA PRO A 218 4.30 13.61 35.26
C PRO A 218 4.43 13.59 33.74
N ASN A 219 3.32 13.88 33.07
CA ASN A 219 3.27 14.09 31.64
C ASN A 219 4.36 15.11 31.24
N LEU A 220 5.37 14.65 30.50
CA LEU A 220 6.39 15.52 29.86
C LEU A 220 5.78 16.36 28.71
N THR A 221 4.47 16.26 28.48
CA THR A 221 3.71 17.21 27.69
C THR A 221 3.78 18.56 28.39
N ILE A 222 4.48 19.52 27.78
CA ILE A 222 4.52 20.91 28.22
C ILE A 222 3.09 21.47 28.06
N THR A 223 2.24 21.24 29.05
CA THR A 223 0.95 21.90 29.16
C THR A 223 1.21 23.28 29.74
N LYS A 224 0.78 24.32 29.02
CA LYS A 224 0.84 25.70 29.50
C LYS A 224 0.20 25.75 30.90
N PRO A 225 0.90 26.23 31.94
CA PRO A 225 0.33 26.27 33.29
C PRO A 225 -0.93 27.16 33.29
N PRO A 226 -1.95 26.82 34.09
CA PRO A 226 -3.24 27.52 34.11
C PRO A 226 -3.12 29.00 34.52
N ASP A 227 -2.07 29.35 35.27
CA ASP A 227 -1.83 30.70 35.81
C ASP A 227 -0.80 31.51 34.99
N PHE A 228 -0.76 31.34 33.67
CA PHE A 228 0.14 32.14 32.82
C PHE A 228 -0.50 33.49 32.47
N THR A 229 -0.21 34.52 33.26
CA THR A 229 -0.41 35.92 32.84
C THR A 229 0.75 36.34 31.95
N PRO A 230 0.51 36.78 30.69
CA PRO A 230 1.60 37.28 29.85
C PRO A 230 2.19 38.55 30.47
N VAL A 231 3.45 38.47 30.86
CA VAL A 231 4.23 39.62 31.34
C VAL A 231 4.37 40.63 30.20
N SER A 232 4.29 41.92 30.51
CA SER A 232 4.43 42.97 29.50
C SER A 232 5.85 42.97 28.90
N ASP A 233 5.98 43.30 27.61
CA ASP A 233 7.26 43.33 26.90
C ASP A 233 8.27 44.30 27.58
N LEU A 234 7.78 45.35 28.25
CA LEU A 234 8.60 46.27 29.06
C LEU A 234 9.23 45.60 30.29
N GLU A 235 8.43 44.85 31.04
CA GLU A 235 8.91 44.11 32.21
C GLU A 235 9.84 42.98 31.79
N LEU A 236 9.53 42.33 30.68
CA LEU A 236 10.35 41.28 30.10
C LEU A 236 11.73 41.82 29.69
N ALA A 237 11.78 42.98 29.03
CA ALA A 237 13.04 43.64 28.69
C ALA A 237 13.84 44.06 29.94
N ARG A 238 13.18 44.54 31.00
CA ARG A 238 13.84 44.87 32.29
C ARG A 238 14.47 43.62 32.91
N ILE A 239 13.74 42.51 32.98
CA ILE A 239 14.23 41.22 33.51
C ILE A 239 15.40 40.71 32.67
N ALA A 240 15.31 40.79 31.34
CA ALA A 240 16.37 40.35 30.43
C ALA A 240 17.65 41.19 30.60
N ARG A 241 17.54 42.52 30.75
CA ARG A 241 18.67 43.41 31.04
C ARG A 241 19.31 43.12 32.39
N GLN A 242 18.50 42.81 33.42
CA GLN A 242 19.02 42.35 34.73
C GLN A 242 19.76 41.02 34.63
N GLN A 243 19.33 40.14 33.71
CA GLN A 243 20.04 38.89 33.37
C GLN A 243 21.29 39.11 32.50
N GLY A 244 21.63 40.35 32.16
CA GLY A 244 22.79 40.68 31.31
C GLY A 244 22.56 40.48 29.80
N LYS A 245 21.32 40.30 29.36
CA LYS A 245 20.96 40.25 27.93
C LYS A 245 20.74 41.68 27.42
N GLU A 246 21.33 42.00 26.28
CA GLU A 246 21.06 43.24 25.56
C GLU A 246 19.73 43.05 24.81
N VAL A 247 18.75 43.92 25.08
CA VAL A 247 17.42 43.88 24.46
C VAL A 247 17.03 45.31 24.03
N GLU A 248 16.80 45.48 22.73
CA GLU A 248 16.34 46.74 22.15
C GLU A 248 14.80 46.84 22.20
N LEU A 249 14.30 48.03 22.53
CA LEU A 249 12.87 48.36 22.54
C LEU A 249 12.60 49.44 21.49
N ASN A 250 11.50 49.31 20.74
CA ASN A 250 10.99 50.35 19.86
C ASN A 250 10.29 51.47 20.64
N ASP A 251 9.97 52.58 19.97
CA ASP A 251 9.25 53.73 20.54
C ASP A 251 7.87 53.35 21.11
N ASP A 252 7.26 52.28 20.59
CA ASP A 252 6.01 51.69 21.10
C ASP A 252 6.21 50.72 22.27
N ASN A 253 7.39 50.70 22.90
CA ASN A 253 7.75 49.85 24.04
C ASN A 253 7.69 48.33 23.75
N GLN A 254 7.78 47.95 22.48
CA GLN A 254 7.82 46.56 22.03
C GLN A 254 9.25 46.09 21.80
N ILE A 255 9.55 44.83 22.13
CA ILE A 255 10.87 44.24 21.93
C ILE A 255 11.11 44.00 20.44
N VAL A 256 12.19 44.57 19.91
CA VAL A 256 12.57 44.48 18.49
C VAL A 256 12.92 43.04 18.12
N ASP A 257 13.73 42.37 18.96
CA ASP A 257 14.20 41.01 18.73
C ASP A 257 13.95 40.09 19.96
N LYS A 258 12.87 39.31 19.90
CA LYS A 258 12.51 38.34 20.96
C LYS A 258 13.52 37.21 21.13
N ARG A 259 14.48 37.06 20.20
CA ARG A 259 15.56 36.06 20.26
C ARG A 259 16.57 36.37 21.37
N GLU A 260 16.79 37.64 21.66
CA GLU A 260 17.71 38.10 22.71
C GLU A 260 17.21 37.71 24.11
N LEU A 261 15.92 37.38 24.24
CA LEU A 261 15.29 36.90 25.47
C LEU A 261 15.58 35.43 25.76
N LEU A 262 15.92 34.65 24.74
CA LEU A 262 16.11 33.21 24.86
C LEU A 262 17.40 32.89 25.63
N ALA A 263 17.39 31.84 26.44
CA ALA A 263 18.59 31.34 27.08
C ALA A 263 19.56 30.82 26.01
N ALA A 264 20.85 31.13 26.15
CA ALA A 264 21.90 30.86 25.17
C ALA A 264 22.28 29.36 25.00
N GLY A 265 21.36 28.44 25.29
CA GLY A 265 21.65 27.02 25.53
C GLY A 265 21.50 26.08 24.33
N LEU A 266 21.17 26.54 23.12
CA LEU A 266 20.93 25.60 22.01
C LEU A 266 21.32 26.06 20.60
N ASN A 267 21.76 27.30 20.37
CA ASN A 267 22.03 27.82 19.00
C ASN A 267 23.19 28.85 18.92
N LEU A 268 24.34 28.57 19.56
CA LEU A 268 25.49 29.50 19.54
C LEU A 268 26.57 29.19 18.48
N SER A 269 26.39 28.23 17.57
CA SER A 269 27.42 27.90 16.59
C SER A 269 27.45 28.79 15.33
N GLY A 270 26.55 29.78 15.20
CA GLY A 270 26.50 30.68 14.05
C GLY A 270 26.78 32.14 14.43
N PRO A 271 27.59 32.90 13.66
CA PRO A 271 27.76 34.33 13.89
C PRO A 271 26.44 35.08 13.67
N ASN A 272 26.13 36.00 14.57
CA ASN A 272 24.91 36.81 14.58
C ASN A 272 24.81 37.67 13.29
N THR A 273 23.82 37.38 12.43
CA THR A 273 23.66 38.01 11.10
C THR A 273 23.04 39.41 11.13
N ARG A 274 22.87 40.05 12.29
CA ARG A 274 22.31 41.42 12.48
C ARG A 274 22.96 42.52 11.61
N LYS A 275 24.13 42.30 11.02
CA LYS A 275 24.85 43.29 10.18
C LYS A 275 24.89 42.94 8.68
N LEU A 276 24.25 41.85 8.24
CA LEU A 276 24.18 41.45 6.82
C LEU A 276 22.87 41.94 6.19
N GLY A 277 22.77 43.24 5.91
CA GLY A 277 21.54 43.76 5.29
C GLY A 277 21.43 45.27 5.17
N ARG A 278 22.39 45.93 4.52
CA ARG A 278 22.15 47.26 3.94
C ARG A 278 23.10 47.57 2.78
N SER A 279 22.92 46.85 1.68
CA SER A 279 23.42 47.25 0.36
C SER A 279 22.23 47.37 -0.61
N THR A 280 21.72 48.60 -0.69
CA THR A 280 20.92 49.22 -1.77
C THR A 280 20.30 48.28 -2.83
N LEU A 281 19.02 48.00 -2.67
CA LEU A 281 18.17 47.51 -3.75
C LEU A 281 17.98 48.64 -4.78
N GLY A 282 18.39 48.37 -6.01
CA GLY A 282 18.39 49.30 -7.13
C GLY A 282 16.99 49.84 -7.45
N LYS A 283 16.97 51.15 -7.70
CA LYS A 283 15.85 51.93 -8.18
C LYS A 283 15.55 51.55 -9.64
N LEU A 284 14.36 51.04 -9.93
CA LEU A 284 13.89 50.87 -11.31
C LEU A 284 13.07 52.11 -11.72
N LYS A 285 13.50 52.71 -12.81
CA LYS A 285 12.93 53.87 -13.48
C LYS A 285 12.16 53.37 -14.70
N ASP A 286 10.99 53.94 -14.93
CA ASP A 286 10.14 53.71 -16.10
C ASP A 286 10.88 53.93 -17.43
N GLY A 287 10.47 53.16 -18.44
CA GLY A 287 10.49 53.62 -19.83
C GLY A 287 11.16 52.71 -20.84
N GLN A 288 10.34 52.28 -21.81
CA GLN A 288 10.63 52.01 -23.21
C GLN A 288 10.96 50.57 -23.65
N THR A 289 10.03 50.10 -24.48
CA THR A 289 10.12 49.10 -25.53
C THR A 289 11.45 49.16 -26.28
N GLU A 290 12.15 48.02 -26.37
CA GLU A 290 12.74 47.49 -27.61
C GLU A 290 13.04 45.99 -27.43
N ALA A 291 12.73 45.23 -28.47
CA ALA A 291 12.97 43.79 -28.53
C ALA A 291 14.46 43.52 -28.75
N VAL A 292 15.16 43.13 -27.67
CA VAL A 292 16.55 42.68 -27.79
C VAL A 292 16.55 41.23 -28.29
N GLN A 293 16.92 41.05 -29.56
CA GLN A 293 17.33 39.75 -30.08
C GLN A 293 18.66 39.35 -29.44
N SER A 294 18.61 38.47 -28.45
CA SER A 294 19.80 37.84 -27.90
C SER A 294 20.26 36.70 -28.82
N HIS A 295 21.45 36.85 -29.39
CA HIS A 295 22.13 35.84 -30.17
C HIS A 295 22.26 34.52 -29.39
N ARG A 296 21.84 33.44 -30.06
CA ARG A 296 21.81 32.06 -29.58
C ARG A 296 23.23 31.49 -29.48
N ALA A 297 23.85 31.65 -28.32
CA ALA A 297 24.98 30.81 -27.93
C ALA A 297 24.48 29.41 -27.55
N VAL A 298 25.09 28.39 -28.15
CA VAL A 298 24.82 26.98 -27.88
C VAL A 298 25.27 26.70 -26.43
N GLY A 299 24.34 26.56 -25.48
CA GLY A 299 24.65 25.90 -24.20
C GLY A 299 24.06 26.45 -22.90
N THR A 300 23.49 27.67 -22.82
CA THR A 300 22.93 28.18 -21.55
C THR A 300 21.80 29.19 -21.82
N SER A 301 20.54 28.82 -21.97
CA SER A 301 19.61 28.55 -20.87
C SER A 301 18.25 28.28 -21.52
N ALA A 302 17.98 27.02 -21.87
CA ALA A 302 16.65 26.65 -22.34
C ALA A 302 15.65 26.96 -21.22
N SER A 303 14.65 27.80 -21.51
CA SER A 303 13.59 28.10 -20.55
C SER A 303 13.00 26.77 -20.03
N ARG A 304 12.62 26.72 -18.75
CA ARG A 304 12.04 25.50 -18.14
C ARG A 304 10.85 24.95 -18.93
N ARG A 305 10.14 25.80 -19.68
CA ARG A 305 9.10 25.40 -20.65
C ARG A 305 9.65 24.56 -21.80
N GLU A 306 10.76 24.95 -22.41
CA GLU A 306 11.39 24.22 -23.53
C GLU A 306 11.97 22.86 -23.08
N ILE A 307 12.55 22.80 -21.87
CA ILE A 307 13.03 21.53 -21.28
C ILE A 307 11.85 20.57 -21.06
N ASN A 308 10.72 21.09 -20.56
CA ASN A 308 9.52 20.30 -20.35
C ASN A 308 8.90 19.84 -21.68
N GLU A 309 8.86 20.69 -22.70
CA GLU A 309 8.37 20.33 -24.04
C GLU A 309 9.24 19.27 -24.70
N ARG A 310 10.57 19.37 -24.58
CA ARG A 310 11.49 18.36 -25.11
C ARG A 310 11.30 17.01 -24.42
N ARG A 311 11.20 17.01 -23.08
CA ARG A 311 10.90 15.79 -22.30
C ARG A 311 9.53 15.22 -22.64
N ALA A 312 8.53 16.06 -22.84
CA ALA A 312 7.19 15.61 -23.23
C ALA A 312 7.18 14.93 -24.60
N ARG A 313 7.92 15.48 -25.58
CA ARG A 313 8.07 14.87 -26.90
C ARG A 313 8.80 13.52 -26.82
N GLU A 314 9.85 13.42 -26.02
CA GLU A 314 10.59 12.16 -25.84
C GLU A 314 9.74 11.08 -25.15
N ILE A 315 8.92 11.46 -24.16
CA ILE A 315 7.94 10.56 -23.55
C ILE A 315 6.87 10.14 -24.56
N GLN A 316 6.42 11.06 -25.40
CA GLN A 316 5.41 10.79 -26.42
C GLN A 316 5.93 9.81 -27.48
N THR A 317 7.18 9.97 -27.94
CA THR A 317 7.80 9.02 -28.87
C THR A 317 7.99 7.65 -28.25
N GLN A 318 8.41 7.56 -26.98
CA GLN A 318 8.50 6.28 -26.26
C GLN A 318 7.14 5.59 -26.10
N LEU A 319 6.09 6.35 -25.83
CA LEU A 319 4.72 5.82 -25.73
C LEU A 319 4.22 5.31 -27.09
N GLU A 320 4.47 6.06 -28.16
CA GLU A 320 4.07 5.67 -29.52
C GLU A 320 4.82 4.42 -30.01
N GLU A 321 6.12 4.31 -29.70
CA GLU A 321 6.91 3.10 -29.97
C GLU A 321 6.39 1.87 -29.23
N GLU A 322 6.08 1.99 -27.93
CA GLU A 322 5.49 0.88 -27.17
C GLU A 322 4.08 0.53 -27.67
N GLN A 323 3.25 1.52 -28.03
CA GLN A 323 1.94 1.27 -28.63
C GLN A 323 2.07 0.55 -29.98
N ALA A 324 3.01 0.96 -30.84
CA ALA A 324 3.27 0.33 -32.11
C ALA A 324 3.77 -1.12 -31.92
N ARG A 325 4.65 -1.35 -30.94
CA ARG A 325 5.13 -2.69 -30.58
C ARG A 325 3.98 -3.59 -30.14
N LEU A 326 3.12 -3.11 -29.23
CA LEU A 326 1.95 -3.86 -28.75
C LEU A 326 0.93 -4.11 -29.87
N ALA A 327 0.72 -3.14 -30.76
CA ALA A 327 -0.15 -3.31 -31.92
C ALA A 327 0.38 -4.38 -32.87
N LEU A 328 1.69 -4.41 -33.12
CA LEU A 328 2.33 -5.44 -33.94
C LEU A 328 2.24 -6.83 -33.29
N GLU A 329 2.46 -6.92 -31.97
CA GLU A 329 2.32 -8.18 -31.23
C GLU A 329 0.89 -8.71 -31.28
N LYS A 330 -0.10 -7.83 -31.09
CA LYS A 330 -1.52 -8.17 -31.25
C LYS A 330 -1.85 -8.62 -32.66
N TRP A 331 -1.37 -7.90 -33.68
CA TRP A 331 -1.60 -8.24 -35.07
C TRP A 331 -1.02 -9.63 -35.41
N ARG A 332 0.20 -9.92 -34.95
CA ARG A 332 0.80 -11.26 -35.09
C ARG A 332 -0.01 -12.34 -34.37
N ALA A 333 -0.46 -12.07 -33.15
CA ALA A 333 -1.28 -13.01 -32.39
C ALA A 333 -2.64 -13.27 -33.08
N GLU A 334 -3.24 -12.24 -33.69
CA GLU A 334 -4.45 -12.36 -34.49
C GLU A 334 -4.22 -13.16 -35.78
N GLU A 335 -3.10 -12.95 -36.47
CA GLU A 335 -2.73 -13.75 -37.64
C GLU A 335 -2.50 -15.21 -37.26
N GLU A 336 -1.72 -15.50 -36.22
CA GLU A 336 -1.53 -16.87 -35.72
C GLU A 336 -2.87 -17.52 -35.32
N ALA A 337 -3.77 -16.75 -34.70
CA ALA A 337 -5.11 -17.25 -34.35
C ALA A 337 -5.94 -17.55 -35.61
N ARG A 338 -5.89 -16.69 -36.63
CA ARG A 338 -6.54 -16.92 -37.93
C ARG A 338 -5.98 -18.15 -38.62
N GLU A 339 -4.66 -18.30 -38.66
CA GLU A 339 -3.98 -19.48 -39.22
C GLU A 339 -4.38 -20.76 -38.48
N ARG A 340 -4.46 -20.74 -37.15
CA ARG A 340 -4.95 -21.90 -36.37
C ARG A 340 -6.40 -22.24 -36.71
N VAL A 341 -7.26 -21.25 -36.95
CA VAL A 341 -8.65 -21.49 -37.36
C VAL A 341 -8.71 -22.06 -38.77
N ILE A 342 -7.91 -21.55 -39.71
CA ILE A 342 -7.82 -22.06 -41.08
C ILE A 342 -7.27 -23.49 -41.07
N ALA A 343 -6.20 -23.77 -40.32
CA ALA A 343 -5.62 -25.11 -40.19
C ALA A 343 -6.58 -26.14 -39.54
N ARG A 344 -7.55 -25.68 -38.72
CA ARG A 344 -8.62 -26.53 -38.17
C ARG A 344 -9.76 -26.79 -39.15
N ARG A 345 -9.88 -26.00 -40.22
CA ARG A 345 -10.88 -26.23 -41.27
C ARG A 345 -10.31 -27.22 -42.27
N ASN A 346 -11.10 -28.23 -42.63
CA ASN A 346 -10.70 -29.20 -43.65
C ASN A 346 -10.74 -28.53 -45.03
N ASN A 347 -9.71 -28.71 -45.83
CA ASN A 347 -9.65 -28.17 -47.19
C ASN A 347 -10.52 -29.01 -48.13
N GLU A 348 -10.91 -28.44 -49.28
CA GLU A 348 -11.75 -29.14 -50.28
C GLU A 348 -11.11 -30.46 -50.77
N SER A 349 -9.78 -30.50 -50.88
CA SER A 349 -9.01 -31.72 -51.20
C SER A 349 -9.12 -32.78 -50.11
N ASP A 350 -9.12 -32.39 -48.83
CA ASP A 350 -9.29 -33.32 -47.71
C ASP A 350 -10.69 -33.94 -47.73
N VAL A 351 -11.71 -33.11 -48.03
CA VAL A 351 -13.10 -33.57 -48.21
C VAL A 351 -13.23 -34.52 -49.40
N GLN A 352 -12.59 -34.23 -50.53
CA GLN A 352 -12.58 -35.12 -51.71
C GLN A 352 -11.87 -36.44 -51.40
N SER A 353 -10.70 -36.41 -50.76
CA SER A 353 -9.97 -37.64 -50.37
C SER A 353 -10.76 -38.48 -49.36
N ALA A 354 -11.52 -37.85 -48.46
CA ALA A 354 -12.39 -38.54 -47.51
C ALA A 354 -13.57 -39.21 -48.24
N ARG A 355 -14.14 -38.52 -49.25
CA ARG A 355 -15.21 -39.04 -50.10
C ARG A 355 -14.74 -40.22 -50.96
N GLU A 356 -13.55 -40.15 -51.54
CA GLU A 356 -12.93 -41.25 -52.30
C GLU A 356 -12.64 -42.46 -51.41
N ARG A 357 -12.04 -42.25 -50.22
CA ARG A 357 -11.83 -43.33 -49.23
C ARG A 357 -13.15 -43.97 -48.78
N TYR A 358 -14.21 -43.19 -48.66
CA TYR A 358 -15.54 -43.71 -48.36
C TYR A 358 -16.10 -44.55 -49.52
N LEU A 359 -16.00 -44.07 -50.75
CA LEU A 359 -16.45 -44.82 -51.93
C LEU A 359 -15.65 -46.10 -52.16
N ALA A 360 -14.33 -46.08 -51.94
CA ALA A 360 -13.48 -47.26 -52.02
C ALA A 360 -13.85 -48.31 -50.97
N ARG A 361 -14.05 -47.90 -49.71
CA ARG A 361 -14.57 -48.81 -48.66
C ARG A 361 -15.93 -49.38 -49.00
N LYS A 362 -16.82 -48.57 -49.60
CA LYS A 362 -18.14 -49.03 -50.04
C LYS A 362 -18.03 -50.04 -51.18
N ARG A 363 -17.15 -49.82 -52.15
CA ARG A 363 -16.89 -50.78 -53.25
C ARG A 363 -16.32 -52.08 -52.72
N GLN A 364 -15.27 -52.03 -51.89
CA GLN A 364 -14.70 -53.23 -51.27
C GLN A 364 -15.70 -54.00 -50.42
N LYS A 365 -16.61 -53.31 -49.72
CA LYS A 365 -17.67 -53.97 -48.95
C LYS A 365 -18.67 -54.69 -49.86
N LEU A 366 -19.00 -54.12 -51.02
CA LEU A 366 -19.87 -54.73 -52.01
C LEU A 366 -19.20 -55.92 -52.71
N GLU A 367 -17.95 -55.77 -53.14
CA GLU A 367 -17.17 -56.88 -53.72
C GLU A 367 -16.97 -58.01 -52.69
N HIS A 368 -16.74 -57.68 -51.43
CA HIS A 368 -16.65 -58.68 -50.37
C HIS A 368 -17.98 -59.40 -50.14
N SER A 369 -19.12 -58.70 -50.16
CA SER A 369 -20.43 -59.36 -50.09
C SER A 369 -20.72 -60.21 -51.32
N GLU A 370 -20.39 -59.75 -52.53
CA GLU A 370 -20.57 -60.53 -53.75
C GLU A 370 -19.68 -61.77 -53.77
N ASN A 371 -18.43 -61.66 -53.32
CA ASN A 371 -17.53 -62.82 -53.20
C ASN A 371 -18.03 -63.83 -52.16
N ILE A 372 -18.60 -63.37 -51.03
CA ILE A 372 -19.23 -64.25 -50.02
C ILE A 372 -20.44 -64.98 -50.63
N ASP A 373 -21.27 -64.29 -51.41
CA ASP A 373 -22.45 -64.90 -52.05
C ASP A 373 -22.07 -65.91 -53.14
N THR A 374 -20.93 -65.73 -53.82
CA THR A 374 -20.40 -66.70 -54.80
C THR A 374 -19.72 -67.93 -54.18
N GLU A 375 -19.22 -67.86 -52.94
CA GLU A 375 -18.64 -69.03 -52.24
C GLU A 375 -19.71 -69.91 -51.54
N LEU A 376 -20.95 -69.41 -51.43
CA LEU A 376 -22.08 -70.09 -50.78
C LEU A 376 -23.08 -70.75 -51.76
N SER A 377 -22.87 -70.62 -53.08
CA SER A 377 -23.60 -71.33 -54.14
C SER A 377 -22.74 -72.43 -54.75
#